data_AF-A0A7M2TA57-F1
#
_entry.id   AF-A0A7M2TA57-F1
#
_cell.length_a   1.000
_cell.length_b   1.000
_cell.length_c   1.000
_cell.angle_alpha   90.00
_cell.angle_beta   90.00
_cell.angle_gamma   90.00
#
_symmetry.space_group_name_H-M   'P 1'
#
loop_
_entity.id
_entity.type
_entity.pdbx_description
1 polymer ?
#
loop_
_entity_poly.entity_id
_entity_poly.type
_entity_poly.pdbx_seq_one_letter_code
_entity_poly.pdbx_strand_id
1 'polypeptide(L)'
;MHLKGHRISLCSAITTAVLAASAVAVTTEPAQADAICHTTWEIAYRDVGTYYPVTLHGTTVYLQSGSPNGSARAKASLRAGDILTLDRSKYQTTRKWSTTTQVMNELNGYDYCGITASTSGTHYTQQIEGYQNAIRVCLRRSGALQCSNMWYADQDG
;
A
#
# COMPACT_ATOMS: atom_id res chain seq x y z
N MET A 1 -63.46 -26.66 53.87
CA MET A 1 -63.77 -26.83 52.44
C MET A 1 -63.10 -25.70 51.67
N HIS A 2 -62.30 -26.06 50.65
CA HIS A 2 -61.58 -25.24 49.67
C HIS A 2 -60.57 -24.16 50.13
N LEU A 3 -59.28 -24.52 50.04
CA LEU A 3 -58.12 -23.62 50.00
C LEU A 3 -57.71 -23.36 48.53
N LYS A 4 -57.76 -22.08 48.12
CA LYS A 4 -56.92 -21.48 47.06
C LYS A 4 -55.46 -21.56 47.55
N GLY A 5 -54.44 -22.02 46.81
CA GLY A 5 -54.08 -21.74 45.42
C GLY A 5 -53.13 -20.53 45.41
N HIS A 6 -51.83 -20.73 45.17
CA HIS A 6 -50.94 -19.84 44.40
C HIS A 6 -49.58 -20.53 44.10
N ARG A 7 -49.26 -20.57 42.80
CA ARG A 7 -47.98 -20.95 42.16
C ARG A 7 -46.98 -19.75 42.33
N ILE A 8 -45.69 -19.73 41.98
CA ILE A 8 -45.01 -20.02 40.70
C ILE A 8 -43.48 -19.88 40.93
N SER A 9 -42.70 -20.62 40.13
CA SER A 9 -41.48 -20.26 39.40
C SER A 9 -40.09 -20.32 40.04
N LEU A 10 -39.29 -21.20 39.44
CA LEU A 10 -37.84 -21.33 39.51
C LEU A 10 -37.14 -20.17 38.79
N CYS A 11 -36.13 -19.59 39.43
CA CYS A 11 -35.17 -18.68 38.81
C CYS A 11 -34.26 -19.42 37.83
N SER A 12 -34.26 -19.01 36.56
CA SER A 12 -33.20 -19.33 35.59
C SER A 12 -32.22 -18.16 35.52
N ALA A 13 -30.96 -18.42 35.91
CA ALA A 13 -29.85 -17.49 35.70
C ALA A 13 -29.46 -17.50 34.22
N ILE A 14 -29.52 -16.34 33.56
CA ILE A 14 -29.02 -16.14 32.20
C ILE A 14 -27.61 -15.56 32.32
N THR A 15 -26.60 -16.37 32.00
CA THR A 15 -25.21 -15.94 31.88
C THR A 15 -25.01 -15.31 30.51
N THR A 16 -24.89 -14.00 30.44
CA THR A 16 -24.63 -13.28 29.19
C THR A 16 -23.15 -13.42 28.82
N ALA A 17 -22.83 -14.27 27.84
CA ALA A 17 -21.50 -14.31 27.25
C ALA A 17 -21.29 -13.09 26.35
N VAL A 18 -20.34 -12.22 26.70
CA VAL A 18 -19.91 -11.09 25.87
C VAL A 18 -19.01 -11.63 24.77
N LEU A 19 -19.52 -11.72 23.55
CA LEU A 19 -18.72 -11.96 22.34
C LEU A 19 -17.84 -10.72 22.12
N ALA A 20 -16.54 -10.84 22.41
CA ALA A 20 -15.55 -9.88 21.97
C ALA A 20 -15.44 -9.95 20.45
N ALA A 21 -16.12 -9.04 19.76
CA ALA A 21 -15.93 -8.83 18.33
C ALA A 21 -14.54 -8.22 18.12
N SER A 22 -13.61 -9.02 17.61
CA SER A 22 -12.31 -8.55 17.13
C SER A 22 -12.55 -7.56 15.99
N ALA A 23 -12.50 -6.28 16.28
CA ALA A 23 -12.51 -5.24 15.27
C ALA A 23 -11.20 -5.35 14.46
N VAL A 24 -11.28 -6.00 13.31
CA VAL A 24 -10.21 -5.92 12.30
C VAL A 24 -10.17 -4.46 11.89
N ALA A 25 -9.14 -3.74 12.33
CA ALA A 25 -8.88 -2.39 11.86
C ALA A 25 -8.63 -2.47 10.35
N VAL A 26 -9.67 -2.17 9.56
CA VAL A 26 -9.54 -1.96 8.13
C VAL A 26 -8.77 -0.66 8.00
N THR A 27 -7.45 -0.74 7.89
CA THR A 27 -6.66 0.40 7.47
C THR A 27 -7.13 0.73 6.06
N THR A 28 -7.90 1.81 5.91
CA THR A 28 -8.26 2.32 4.59
C THR A 28 -6.94 2.59 3.85
N GLU A 29 -6.65 1.79 2.83
CA GLU A 29 -5.55 2.13 1.93
C GLU A 29 -5.83 3.53 1.35
N PRO A 30 -4.80 4.38 1.22
CA PRO A 30 -4.96 5.67 0.54
C PRO A 30 -5.56 5.44 -0.85
N ALA A 31 -6.27 6.42 -1.41
CA ALA A 31 -6.93 6.20 -2.68
C ALA A 31 -5.92 5.97 -3.82
N GLN A 32 -6.30 5.11 -4.79
CA GLN A 32 -5.60 5.04 -6.06
C GLN A 32 -5.77 6.39 -6.79
N ALA A 33 -4.68 7.08 -7.11
CA ALA A 33 -4.73 8.40 -7.73
C ALA A 33 -4.69 8.33 -9.26
N ASP A 34 -5.82 7.94 -9.86
CA ASP A 34 -5.94 7.70 -11.31
C ASP A 34 -5.48 8.89 -12.18
N ALA A 35 -5.66 10.13 -11.71
CA ALA A 35 -5.25 11.34 -12.43
C ALA A 35 -3.73 11.53 -12.56
N ILE A 36 -2.92 10.88 -11.71
CA ILE A 36 -1.45 10.98 -11.69
C ILE A 36 -0.80 9.68 -12.22
N CYS A 37 -1.62 8.63 -12.37
CA CYS A 37 -1.20 7.35 -12.91
C CYS A 37 -1.29 7.40 -14.44
N HIS A 38 -0.14 7.44 -15.12
CA HIS A 38 -0.10 7.48 -16.57
C HIS A 38 0.25 6.10 -17.14
N THR A 39 -0.38 5.77 -18.28
CA THR A 39 0.11 4.67 -19.12
C THR A 39 1.47 5.07 -19.70
N THR A 40 2.45 4.18 -19.59
CA THR A 40 3.87 4.39 -19.93
C THR A 40 4.07 5.22 -21.21
N TRP A 41 4.81 6.33 -21.11
CA TRP A 41 5.36 7.03 -22.27
C TRP A 41 6.76 6.49 -22.60
N GLU A 42 7.23 6.66 -23.84
CA GLU A 42 8.61 6.28 -24.21
C GLU A 42 9.61 7.25 -23.57
N ILE A 43 9.96 7.00 -22.31
CA ILE A 43 11.09 7.62 -21.61
C ILE A 43 12.11 6.57 -21.19
N ALA A 44 13.38 6.97 -21.17
CA ALA A 44 14.47 6.12 -20.74
C ALA A 44 14.47 6.00 -19.22
N TYR A 45 14.17 4.82 -18.70
CA TYR A 45 14.19 4.52 -17.28
C TYR A 45 15.53 3.93 -16.84
N ARG A 46 15.98 4.32 -15.64
CA ARG A 46 17.16 3.79 -14.97
C ARG A 46 16.76 3.20 -13.62
N ASP A 47 17.38 2.09 -13.24
CA ASP A 47 17.15 1.52 -11.91
C ASP A 47 17.69 2.47 -10.83
N VAL A 48 16.87 2.76 -9.82
CA VAL A 48 17.29 3.53 -8.64
C VAL A 48 18.21 2.65 -7.79
N GLY A 49 19.33 3.22 -7.30
CA GLY A 49 20.32 2.52 -6.47
C GLY A 49 20.17 2.79 -4.95
N THR A 50 21.23 2.50 -4.19
CA THR A 50 21.40 2.69 -2.73
C THR A 50 20.46 1.86 -1.83
N TYR A 51 19.15 2.02 -1.96
CA TYR A 51 18.13 1.29 -1.18
C TYR A 51 17.25 0.38 -2.03
N TYR A 52 17.50 0.34 -3.34
CA TYR A 52 16.84 -0.51 -4.31
C TYR A 52 17.87 -1.33 -5.10
N PRO A 53 17.48 -2.52 -5.63
CA PRO A 53 16.16 -3.15 -5.49
C PRO A 53 15.89 -3.65 -4.07
N VAL A 54 14.62 -3.94 -3.77
CA VAL A 54 14.17 -4.48 -2.47
C VAL A 54 13.54 -5.87 -2.65
N THR A 55 13.59 -6.68 -1.60
CA THR A 55 12.90 -7.99 -1.58
C THR A 55 11.59 -7.87 -0.80
N LEU A 56 10.46 -8.01 -1.51
CA LEU A 56 9.11 -7.97 -0.94
C LEU A 56 8.44 -9.32 -1.17
N HIS A 57 7.96 -9.99 -0.11
CA HIS A 57 7.38 -11.35 -0.19
C HIS A 57 8.27 -12.36 -0.95
N GLY A 58 9.59 -12.24 -0.84
CA GLY A 58 10.56 -13.07 -1.56
C GLY A 58 10.73 -12.73 -3.05
N THR A 59 10.12 -11.65 -3.54
CA THR A 59 10.25 -11.15 -4.91
C THR A 59 11.13 -9.91 -4.94
N THR A 60 12.12 -9.88 -5.83
CA THR A 60 12.93 -8.68 -6.10
C THR A 60 12.10 -7.65 -6.85
N VAL A 61 11.96 -6.46 -6.27
CA VAL A 61 11.22 -5.33 -6.83
C VAL A 61 12.19 -4.17 -7.06
N TYR A 62 12.24 -3.70 -8.30
CA TYR A 62 13.06 -2.57 -8.72
C TYR A 62 12.19 -1.31 -8.73
N LEU A 63 12.73 -0.21 -8.23
CA LEU A 63 12.24 1.13 -8.53
C LEU A 63 13.06 1.69 -9.68
N GLN A 64 12.40 2.28 -10.67
CA GLN A 64 13.06 2.93 -11.79
C GLN A 64 12.64 4.40 -11.84
N SER A 65 13.58 5.29 -12.11
CA SER A 65 13.33 6.71 -12.37
C SER A 65 13.60 7.05 -13.83
N GLY A 66 12.89 8.03 -14.35
CA GLY A 66 12.97 8.50 -15.72
C GLY A 66 12.86 10.02 -15.80
N SER A 67 13.62 10.60 -16.72
CA SER A 67 13.60 12.03 -17.08
C SER A 67 13.01 12.17 -18.50
N PRO A 68 12.32 13.29 -18.83
CA PRO A 68 12.06 14.45 -17.98
C PRO A 68 10.95 14.25 -16.95
N ASN A 69 10.89 15.14 -15.95
CA ASN A 69 9.80 15.31 -14.96
C ASN A 69 9.80 14.39 -13.71
N GLY A 70 10.88 13.66 -13.43
CA GLY A 70 10.96 12.81 -12.23
C GLY A 70 9.89 11.70 -12.24
N SER A 71 9.71 11.08 -13.40
CA SER A 71 8.78 9.96 -13.57
C SER A 71 9.33 8.73 -12.87
N ALA A 72 8.48 7.93 -12.24
CA ALA A 72 8.89 6.65 -11.67
C ALA A 72 7.96 5.51 -12.05
N ARG A 73 8.54 4.31 -12.15
CA ARG A 73 7.80 3.06 -12.28
C ARG A 73 8.45 1.95 -11.45
N ALA A 74 7.69 0.91 -11.10
CA ALA A 74 8.24 -0.29 -10.47
C ALA A 74 8.27 -1.45 -11.47
N LYS A 75 9.24 -2.35 -11.31
CA LYS A 75 9.43 -3.55 -12.13
C LYS A 75 9.64 -4.76 -11.23
N ALA A 76 8.92 -5.84 -11.47
CA ALA A 76 9.11 -7.10 -10.74
C ALA A 76 8.59 -8.31 -11.54
N SER A 77 9.10 -9.50 -11.21
CA SER A 77 8.52 -10.77 -11.67
C SER A 77 7.40 -11.20 -10.72
N LEU A 78 6.15 -11.03 -11.15
CA LEU A 78 4.96 -11.26 -10.35
C LEU A 78 4.31 -12.61 -10.66
N ARG A 79 3.49 -13.08 -9.73
CA ARG A 79 2.55 -14.19 -9.88
C ARG A 79 1.17 -13.63 -10.20
N ALA A 80 0.32 -14.42 -10.86
CA ALA A 80 -1.08 -14.05 -11.03
C ALA A 80 -1.75 -13.75 -9.68
N GLY A 81 -2.46 -12.63 -9.60
CA GLY A 81 -3.12 -12.11 -8.40
C GLY A 81 -2.25 -11.23 -7.50
N ASP A 82 -0.95 -11.11 -7.76
CA ASP A 82 -0.13 -10.11 -7.07
C ASP A 82 -0.53 -8.69 -7.48
N ILE A 83 -0.45 -7.74 -6.55
CA ILE A 83 -0.65 -6.32 -6.81
C ILE A 83 0.65 -5.59 -6.54
N LEU A 84 1.24 -4.98 -7.57
CA LEU A 84 2.45 -4.16 -7.46
C LEU A 84 2.03 -2.68 -7.50
N THR A 85 2.47 -1.90 -6.52
CA THR A 85 2.14 -0.47 -6.43
C THR A 85 3.38 0.40 -6.25
N LEU A 86 3.21 1.66 -6.64
CA LEU A 86 4.05 2.78 -6.27
C LEU A 86 3.24 3.70 -5.38
N ASP A 87 3.76 3.97 -4.21
CA ASP A 87 3.24 5.02 -3.36
C ASP A 87 4.05 6.29 -3.61
N ARG A 88 3.38 7.44 -3.64
CA ARG A 88 3.99 8.74 -3.85
C ARG A 88 3.49 9.76 -2.85
N SER A 89 4.42 10.49 -2.24
CA SER A 89 4.09 11.56 -1.31
C SER A 89 3.26 12.66 -1.97
N LYS A 90 2.26 13.20 -1.25
CA LYS A 90 1.41 14.28 -1.79
C LYS A 90 2.20 15.55 -2.06
N TYR A 91 3.21 15.83 -1.24
CA TYR A 91 4.07 17.01 -1.38
C TYR A 91 5.51 16.65 -1.74
N GLN A 92 6.17 17.60 -2.39
CA GLN A 92 7.57 17.51 -2.81
C GLN A 92 8.52 17.62 -1.62
N THR A 93 9.72 17.10 -1.81
CA THR A 93 10.80 17.15 -0.81
C THR A 93 12.16 17.31 -1.48
N THR A 94 13.02 18.13 -0.88
CA THR A 94 14.42 18.25 -1.27
C THR A 94 15.29 17.14 -0.66
N ARG A 95 14.70 16.20 0.09
CA ARG A 95 15.40 15.02 0.61
C ARG A 95 15.37 13.91 -0.43
N LYS A 96 16.54 13.48 -0.90
CA LYS A 96 16.66 12.37 -1.86
C LYS A 96 16.09 11.06 -1.29
N TRP A 97 16.18 10.90 0.03
CA TRP A 97 15.71 9.73 0.76
C TRP A 97 14.85 10.15 1.96
N SER A 98 13.66 9.59 2.07
CA SER A 98 12.75 9.81 3.21
C SER A 98 12.30 8.47 3.81
N THR A 99 12.12 8.46 5.13
CA THR A 99 11.46 7.36 5.84
C THR A 99 9.94 7.46 5.71
N THR A 100 9.23 6.35 5.92
CA THR A 100 7.76 6.38 5.97
C THR A 100 7.22 7.38 6.99
N THR A 101 7.82 7.46 8.18
CA THR A 101 7.41 8.43 9.21
C THR A 101 7.50 9.88 8.70
N GLN A 102 8.56 10.23 7.98
CA GLN A 102 8.71 11.57 7.40
C GLN A 102 7.67 11.83 6.31
N VAL A 103 7.39 10.85 5.44
CA VAL A 103 6.36 11.00 4.40
C VAL A 103 4.98 11.20 5.03
N MET A 104 4.64 10.43 6.06
CA MET A 104 3.35 10.55 6.73
C MET A 104 3.21 11.88 7.48
N ASN A 105 4.24 12.30 8.22
CA ASN A 105 4.16 13.47 9.08
C ASN A 105 4.43 14.80 8.37
N GLU A 106 5.34 14.81 7.39
CA GLU A 106 5.83 16.05 6.76
C GLU A 106 5.28 16.25 5.35
N LEU A 107 4.97 15.16 4.63
CA LEU A 107 4.48 15.22 3.25
C LEU A 107 2.98 14.89 3.13
N ASN A 108 2.27 14.86 4.27
CA ASN A 108 0.83 14.65 4.39
C ASN A 108 0.35 13.31 3.80
N GLY A 109 1.18 12.27 3.94
CA GLY A 109 0.90 10.95 3.42
C GLY A 109 1.16 10.83 1.91
N TYR A 110 0.45 9.90 1.29
CA TYR A 110 0.72 9.49 -0.08
C TYR A 110 -0.55 9.07 -0.80
N ASP A 111 -0.47 9.10 -2.12
CA ASP A 111 -1.39 8.41 -3.01
C ASP A 111 -0.65 7.24 -3.68
N TYR A 112 -1.37 6.33 -4.34
CA TYR A 112 -0.72 5.21 -5.04
C TYR A 112 -1.18 5.02 -6.49
N CYS A 113 -0.30 4.42 -7.28
CA CYS A 113 -0.57 3.84 -8.60
C CYS A 113 -0.18 2.37 -8.59
N GLY A 114 -0.87 1.51 -9.33
CA GLY A 114 -0.55 0.10 -9.28
C GLY A 114 -1.17 -0.74 -10.39
N ILE A 115 -0.78 -2.00 -10.41
CA ILE A 115 -1.30 -3.00 -11.34
C ILE A 115 -1.61 -4.28 -10.58
N THR A 116 -2.61 -5.01 -11.05
CA THR A 116 -2.83 -6.40 -10.65
C THR A 116 -2.33 -7.33 -11.75
N ALA A 117 -1.43 -8.24 -11.43
CA ALA A 117 -0.91 -9.20 -12.38
C ALA A 117 -1.99 -10.23 -12.73
N SER A 118 -2.46 -10.25 -13.98
CA SER A 118 -3.40 -11.27 -14.46
C SER A 118 -2.70 -12.59 -14.81
N THR A 119 -1.40 -12.54 -15.08
CA THR A 119 -0.54 -13.69 -15.41
C THR A 119 0.79 -13.59 -14.66
N SER A 120 1.51 -14.71 -14.57
CA SER A 120 2.87 -14.70 -14.04
C SER A 120 3.85 -14.17 -15.09
N GLY A 121 4.85 -13.38 -14.67
CA GLY A 121 5.86 -12.82 -15.57
C GLY A 121 6.45 -11.51 -15.08
N THR A 122 7.26 -10.85 -15.91
CA THR A 122 7.75 -9.51 -15.62
C THR A 122 6.65 -8.50 -15.87
N HIS A 123 6.34 -7.70 -14.86
CA HIS A 123 5.35 -6.64 -14.94
C HIS A 123 5.95 -5.30 -14.55
N TYR A 124 5.29 -4.25 -15.03
CA TYR A 124 5.62 -2.86 -14.74
C TYR A 124 4.35 -2.17 -14.26
N THR A 125 4.47 -1.35 -13.22
CA THR A 125 3.37 -0.45 -12.86
C THR A 125 3.14 0.58 -13.96
N GLN A 126 1.96 1.21 -13.95
CA GLN A 126 1.82 2.54 -14.53
C GLN A 126 2.91 3.48 -14.00
N GLN A 127 3.28 4.48 -14.80
CA GLN A 127 4.21 5.49 -14.35
C GLN A 127 3.49 6.52 -13.49
N ILE A 128 4.20 7.10 -12.54
CA ILE A 128 3.71 8.20 -11.72
C ILE A 128 4.64 9.40 -11.88
N GLU A 129 4.09 10.53 -12.29
CA GLU A 129 4.86 11.74 -12.63
C GLU A 129 4.95 12.73 -11.49
N GLY A 130 6.12 13.37 -11.38
CA GLY A 130 6.29 14.59 -10.62
C GLY A 130 7.71 14.70 -10.06
N TYR A 131 8.27 15.88 -10.25
CA TYR A 131 9.58 16.18 -9.76
C TYR A 131 9.59 16.22 -8.23
N GLN A 132 10.62 15.65 -7.58
CA GLN A 132 10.86 15.74 -6.13
C GLN A 132 9.79 15.18 -5.17
N ASN A 133 8.73 14.49 -5.61
CA ASN A 133 7.94 13.72 -4.65
C ASN A 133 8.70 12.45 -4.25
N ALA A 134 8.56 12.05 -2.99
CA ALA A 134 9.13 10.82 -2.48
C ALA A 134 8.28 9.63 -2.96
N ILE A 135 8.92 8.55 -3.39
CA ILE A 135 8.28 7.39 -4.01
C ILE A 135 8.81 6.10 -3.38
N ARG A 136 7.92 5.15 -3.10
CA ARG A 136 8.31 3.79 -2.70
C ARG A 136 7.55 2.72 -3.49
N VAL A 137 8.07 1.51 -3.49
CA VAL A 137 7.38 0.34 -4.06
C VAL A 137 6.73 -0.50 -2.96
N CYS A 138 5.58 -1.07 -3.26
CA CYS A 138 4.93 -2.08 -2.42
C CYS A 138 4.45 -3.26 -3.26
N LEU A 139 4.36 -4.43 -2.62
CA LEU A 139 3.82 -5.65 -3.19
C LEU A 139 2.78 -6.22 -2.24
N ARG A 140 1.57 -6.44 -2.76
CA ARG A 140 0.53 -7.22 -2.10
C ARG A 140 0.51 -8.62 -2.70
N ARG A 141 0.61 -9.63 -1.83
CA ARG A 141 0.52 -11.05 -2.20
C ARG A 141 -0.39 -11.76 -1.24
N SER A 142 -1.41 -12.45 -1.76
CA SER A 142 -2.41 -13.17 -0.96
C SER A 142 -3.03 -12.30 0.15
N GLY A 143 -3.31 -11.03 -0.16
CA GLY A 143 -3.88 -10.06 0.78
C GLY A 143 -2.89 -9.38 1.73
N ALA A 144 -1.65 -9.84 1.86
CA ALA A 144 -0.64 -9.22 2.71
C ALA A 144 0.18 -8.17 1.95
N LEU A 145 0.27 -6.94 2.47
CA LEU A 145 1.05 -5.85 1.89
C LEU A 145 2.46 -5.81 2.52
N GLN A 146 3.50 -5.71 1.69
CA GLN A 146 4.85 -5.37 2.13
C GLN A 146 5.37 -4.23 1.27
N CYS A 147 5.93 -3.20 1.90
CA CYS A 147 6.48 -2.03 1.24
C CYS A 147 7.98 -1.92 1.50
N SER A 148 8.69 -1.18 0.65
CA SER A 148 10.02 -0.72 1.02
C SER A 148 9.96 0.26 2.21
N ASN A 149 11.04 0.30 2.99
CA ASN A 149 11.15 1.22 4.13
C ASN A 149 11.66 2.61 3.73
N MET A 150 12.18 2.75 2.51
CA MET A 150 12.85 3.96 2.03
C MET A 150 12.17 4.51 0.78
N TRP A 151 11.86 5.80 0.84
CA TRP A 151 11.27 6.55 -0.24
C TRP A 151 12.34 7.33 -0.97
N TYR A 152 12.38 7.20 -2.29
CA TYR A 152 13.28 7.90 -3.19
C TYR A 152 12.58 9.12 -3.79
N ALA A 153 13.21 10.29 -3.76
CA ALA A 153 12.75 11.44 -4.53
C ALA A 153 13.73 11.72 -5.67
N ASP A 154 13.23 11.74 -6.91
CA ASP A 154 14.05 12.11 -8.06
C ASP A 154 14.33 13.61 -8.03
N GLN A 155 15.61 13.96 -8.00
CA GLN A 155 16.12 15.32 -7.98
C GLN A 155 16.89 15.66 -9.27
N ASP A 156 17.15 14.65 -10.09
CA ASP A 156 18.03 14.70 -11.25
C ASP A 156 17.22 14.98 -12.54
N GLY A 157 16.00 15.53 -12.37
CA GLY A 157 14.97 15.76 -13.40
C GLY A 157 15.45 16.55 -14.61
#